data_AF-A0A1M5PTA3-F1
#
_entry.id   AF-A0A1M5PTA3-F1
#
_cell.length_a   1.000
_cell.length_b   1.000
_cell.length_c   1.000
_cell.angle_alpha   90.00
_cell.angle_beta   90.00
_cell.angle_gamma   90.00
#
_symmetry.space_group_name_H-M   'P 1'
#
loop_
_entity.id
_entity.type
_entity.pdbx_description
1 polymer ?
#
loop_
_entity_poly.entity_id
_entity_poly.type
_entity_poly.pdbx_seq_one_letter_code
_entity_poly.pdbx_strand_id
1 'polypeptide(L)' 'MKQRDLTNEEIEGLKAFAQHFGRTWKDKLALDYWMNARIWVDQQGREHPELHRLRNDLGPRWLAKFNLGTTNA' A
#
# COMPACT_ATOMS: atom_id res chain seq x y z
N MET A 1 -15.50 10.24 -1.91
CA MET A 1 -14.20 9.71 -1.44
C MET A 1 -13.52 10.82 -0.68
N LYS A 2 -13.15 10.61 0.58
CA LYS A 2 -12.38 11.60 1.33
C LYS A 2 -10.97 11.62 0.74
N GLN A 3 -10.58 12.73 0.10
CA GLN A 3 -9.18 12.97 -0.21
C GLN A 3 -8.52 13.42 1.10
N ARG A 4 -7.83 12.50 1.77
CA ARG A 4 -6.89 12.83 2.83
C ARG A 4 -5.48 12.59 2.33
N ASP A 5 -4.54 13.36 2.83
CA ASP A 5 -3.14 13.09 2.61
C ASP A 5 -2.72 11.80 3.31
N LEU A 6 -1.77 11.09 2.71
CA LEU A 6 -1.16 9.92 3.31
C LEU A 6 -0.19 10.34 4.40
N THR A 7 -0.11 9.55 5.47
CA THR A 7 0.95 9.73 6.46
C THR A 7 2.29 9.24 5.91
N ASN A 8 3.40 9.68 6.51
CA ASN A 8 4.73 9.17 6.13
C ASN A 8 4.83 7.66 6.31
N GLU A 9 4.22 7.10 7.37
CA GLU A 9 4.18 5.65 7.61
C GLU A 9 3.49 4.91 6.46
N GLU A 10 2.34 5.41 5.99
CA GLU A 10 1.61 4.81 4.86
C GLU A 10 2.39 4.92 3.55
N ILE A 11 3.06 6.05 3.31
CA ILE A 11 3.89 6.25 2.13
C ILE A 11 5.07 5.27 2.13
N GLU A 12 5.79 5.17 3.25
CA GLU A 12 6.93 4.26 3.37
C GLU A 12 6.51 2.79 3.30
N GLY A 13 5.37 2.42 3.92
CA GLY A 13 4.79 1.09 3.78
C GLY A 13 4.45 0.76 2.31
N LEU A 14 3.82 1.69 1.58
CA LEU A 14 3.53 1.50 0.15
C LEU A 14 4.78 1.42 -0.70
N LYS A 15 5.81 2.23 -0.41
CA LYS A 15 7.11 2.18 -1.10
C LYS A 15 7.79 0.83 -0.85
N ALA A 16 7.88 0.40 0.40
CA ALA A 16 8.49 -0.88 0.75
C ALA A 16 7.75 -2.05 0.10
N PHE A 17 6.41 -2.05 0.15
CA PHE A 17 5.58 -3.05 -0.50
C PHE A 17 5.80 -3.06 -2.02
N ALA A 18 5.85 -1.88 -2.64
CA ALA A 18 6.09 -1.75 -4.08
C ALA A 18 7.50 -2.17 -4.50
N GLN A 19 8.51 -1.90 -3.69
CA GLN A 19 9.87 -2.38 -3.92
C GLN A 19 9.94 -3.91 -3.81
N HIS A 20 9.23 -4.51 -2.84
CA HIS A 20 9.22 -5.95 -2.65
C HIS A 20 8.52 -6.72 -3.79
N PHE A 21 7.35 -6.27 -4.22
CA PHE A 21 6.55 -6.95 -5.25
C PHE A 21 6.77 -6.44 -6.68
N GLY A 22 7.51 -5.35 -6.85
CA GLY A 22 7.81 -4.77 -8.16
C GLY A 22 6.55 -4.33 -8.92
N ARG A 23 6.51 -4.51 -10.24
CA ARG A 23 5.45 -3.96 -11.11
C ARG A 23 4.03 -4.43 -10.76
N THR A 24 3.89 -5.60 -10.15
CA THR A 24 2.58 -6.20 -9.79
C THR A 24 2.13 -5.85 -8.37
N TRP A 25 2.82 -4.94 -7.68
CA TRP A 25 2.53 -4.60 -6.29
C TRP A 25 1.09 -4.15 -6.06
N LYS A 26 0.47 -3.43 -6.99
CA LYS A 26 -0.93 -3.01 -6.84
C LYS A 26 -1.89 -4.20 -6.86
N ASP A 27 -1.67 -5.14 -7.77
CA ASP A 27 -2.48 -6.34 -7.88
C ASP A 27 -2.27 -7.23 -6.65
N LYS A 28 -1.03 -7.37 -6.19
CA LYS A 28 -0.72 -8.06 -4.93
C LYS A 28 -1.45 -7.44 -3.75
N LEU A 29 -1.33 -6.13 -3.58
CA LEU A 29 -1.99 -5.42 -2.47
C LEU A 29 -3.51 -5.58 -2.53
N ALA A 30 -4.12 -5.41 -3.70
CA ALA A 30 -5.58 -5.49 -3.85
C ALA A 30 -6.14 -6.91 -3.73
N LEU A 31 -5.55 -7.88 -4.45
CA LEU A 31 -6.10 -9.22 -4.62
C LEU A 31 -5.63 -10.18 -3.53
N ASP A 32 -4.38 -10.08 -3.09
CA ASP A 32 -3.82 -11.05 -2.13
C ASP A 32 -3.96 -10.55 -0.69
N TYR A 33 -3.75 -9.26 -0.44
CA TYR A 33 -3.75 -8.72 0.92
C TYR A 33 -5.10 -8.11 1.31
N TRP A 34 -5.63 -7.18 0.52
CA TRP A 34 -6.89 -6.50 0.84
C TRP A 34 -8.11 -7.41 0.75
N MET A 35 -8.18 -8.30 -0.26
CA MET A 35 -9.31 -9.21 -0.41
C MET A 35 -9.36 -10.26 0.72
N ASN A 36 -8.20 -10.72 1.17
CA ASN A 36 -8.08 -11.79 2.17
C ASN A 36 -7.82 -11.27 3.60
N ALA A 37 -7.91 -9.95 3.82
CA ALA A 37 -7.61 -9.29 5.09
C ALA A 37 -6.25 -9.67 5.70
N ARG A 38 -5.22 -9.86 4.86
CA ARG A 38 -3.88 -10.23 5.30
C ARG A 38 -3.07 -8.98 5.64
N ILE A 39 -2.28 -9.08 6.71
CA ILE A 39 -1.26 -8.09 7.05
C ILE A 39 0.03 -8.49 6.32
N TRP A 40 0.67 -7.53 5.65
CA TRP A 40 1.98 -7.76 5.08
C TRP A 40 3.05 -7.66 6.16
N VAL A 41 3.97 -8.62 6.14
CA VAL A 41 5.16 -8.63 7.01
C VAL A 41 6.37 -8.50 6.09
N ASP A 42 7.20 -7.50 6.34
CA ASP A 42 8.39 -7.26 5.53
C ASP A 42 9.50 -8.28 5.83
N GLN A 43 10.62 -8.17 5.10
CA GLN A 43 11.79 -9.06 5.27
C GLN A 43 12.46 -8.94 6.65
N GLN A 44 12.17 -7.87 7.40
CA GLN A 44 12.70 -7.60 8.74
C GLN A 44 11.73 -8.08 9.83
N GLY A 45 10.60 -8.68 9.46
CA GLY A 45 9.58 -9.15 10.40
C GLY A 45 8.66 -8.04 10.90
N ARG A 46 8.66 -6.85 10.28
CA ARG A 46 7.78 -5.75 10.66
C ARG A 46 6.43 -5.88 9.98
N GLU A 47 5.38 -5.71 10.76
CA GLU A 47 4.00 -5.74 10.25
C GLU A 47 3.61 -4.37 9.69
N HIS A 48 2.84 -4.39 8.60
CA HIS A 48 2.36 -3.19 7.91
C HIS A 48 0.82 -3.09 7.91
N PRO A 49 0.17 -2.95 9.09
CA PRO A 49 -1.30 -2.86 9.18
C PRO A 49 -1.87 -1.58 8.55
N GLU A 50 -1.06 -0.53 8.41
CA GLU A 50 -1.40 0.71 7.69
C GLU A 50 -1.81 0.45 6.24
N LEU A 51 -1.21 -0.52 5.57
CA LEU A 51 -1.60 -0.90 4.21
C LEU A 51 -3.05 -1.37 4.14
N HIS A 52 -3.53 -2.06 5.17
CA HIS A 52 -4.93 -2.48 5.26
C HIS A 52 -5.85 -1.31 5.66
N ARG A 53 -5.39 -0.38 6.51
CA ARG A 53 -6.15 0.86 6.82
C ARG A 53 -6.44 1.70 5.58
N LEU A 54 -5.50 1.78 4.64
CA LEU A 54 -5.69 2.47 3.36
C LEU A 54 -6.90 1.93 2.57
N ARG A 55 -7.14 0.62 2.62
CA ARG A 55 -8.32 0.01 2.00
C ARG A 55 -9.61 0.57 2.60
N ASN A 56 -9.68 0.67 3.92
CA ASN A 56 -10.87 1.12 4.64
C ASN A 56 -11.15 2.61 4.40
N ASP A 57 -10.09 3.43 4.33
CA ASP A 57 -10.22 4.88 4.23
C ASP A 57 -10.42 5.37 2.79
N LEU A 58 -9.67 4.80 1.84
CA LEU A 58 -9.56 5.31 0.47
C LEU A 58 -10.20 4.36 -0.56
N GLY A 59 -10.29 3.08 -0.23
CA GLY A 59 -10.92 2.06 -1.08
C GLY A 59 -10.08 1.63 -2.29
N PRO A 60 -10.49 0.55 -2.98
CA PRO A 60 -9.73 -0.06 -4.07
C PRO A 60 -9.56 0.84 -5.30
N ARG A 61 -10.53 1.71 -5.58
CA ARG A 61 -10.47 2.65 -6.71
C ARG A 61 -9.38 3.70 -6.56
N TRP A 62 -8.99 4.04 -5.32
CA TRP A 62 -7.90 4.97 -5.06
C TRP A 62 -6.56 4.35 -5.50
N LEU A 63 -6.30 3.09 -5.18
CA LEU A 63 -5.05 2.40 -5.52
C LEU A 63 -4.76 2.36 -7.03
N ALA A 64 -5.81 2.21 -7.84
CA ALA A 64 -5.69 2.24 -9.30
C ALA A 64 -5.16 3.60 -9.81
N LYS A 65 -5.61 4.70 -9.19
CA LYS A 65 -5.20 6.08 -9.53
C LYS A 65 -3.94 6.54 -8.83
N PHE A 66 -3.60 5.91 -7.70
CA PHE A 66 -2.44 6.26 -6.91
C PHE A 66 -1.16 6.03 -7.71
N ASN A 67 -0.26 7.00 -7.69
CA ASN A 67 1.07 6.86 -8.24
C ASN A 67 2.05 7.16 -7.12
N LEU A 68 3.01 6.27 -6.90
CA LEU A 68 4.05 6.49 -5.90
C LEU A 68 4.88 7.73 -6.21
N GLY A 69 4.87 8.19 -7.46
CA GLY A 69 5.65 9.32 -7.92
C GLY A 69 7.14 8.99 -7.85
N THR A 70 7.86 9.23 -8.93
CA THR A 70 9.32 9.25 -8.87
C THR A 70 9.70 10.35 -7.89
N THR A 71 9.98 10.00 -6.64
CA THR A 71 10.76 10.87 -5.77
C THR A 71 12.13 10.86 -6.42
N ASN A 72 12.39 11.87 -7.26
CA ASN A 72 13.75 12.21 -7.69
C ASN A 72 14.54 12.40 -6.39
N ALA A 73 15.36 11.41 -6.07
CA ALA A 73 16.52 11.56 -5.20
C ALA A 73 17.70 11.90 -6.11
#